data_AF-A0A9E0Q2F1-F1
#
_entry.id   AF-A0A9E0Q2F1-F1
#
_cell.length_a   1.000
_cell.length_b   1.000
_cell.length_c   1.000
_cell.angle_alpha   90.00
_cell.angle_beta   90.00
_cell.angle_gamma   90.00
#
_symmetry.space_group_name_H-M   'P 1'
#
loop_
_entity.id
_entity.type
_entity.pdbx_description
1 polymer ?
#
loop_
_entity_poly.entity_id
_entity_poly.type
_entity_poly.pdbx_seq_one_letter_code
_entity_poly.pdbx_strand_id
1 'polypeptide(L)' 'MVPELRDAAIREVFVGSYRLVYRILQNRVEVLAIVHGARDLAALWRGDTPDAP' A
#
# COMPACT_ATOMS: atom_id res chain seq x y z
N MET A 1 -8.67 6.76 0.14
CA MET A 1 -7.57 7.61 -0.34
C MET A 1 -6.42 7.35 0.63
N VAL A 2 -5.23 6.98 0.15
CA VAL A 2 -4.04 6.79 1.02
C VAL A 2 -3.37 8.16 1.23
N PRO A 3 -3.43 8.77 2.43
CA PRO A 3 -2.91 10.12 2.66
C PRO A 3 -1.41 10.25 2.37
N GLU A 4 -0.65 9.20 2.62
CA GLU A 4 0.82 9.19 2.58
C GLU A 4 1.39 9.21 1.16
N LEU A 5 0.64 8.71 0.16
CA LEU A 5 1.10 8.57 -1.22
C LEU A 5 0.85 9.81 -2.09
N ARG A 6 0.08 10.80 -1.60
CA ARG A 6 -0.33 12.02 -2.35
C ARG A 6 -0.93 11.76 -3.75
N ASP A 7 -1.27 10.50 -4.04
CA ASP A 7 -1.93 10.07 -5.28
C ASP A 7 -3.37 9.66 -4.97
N ALA A 8 -4.32 10.44 -5.47
CA ALA A 8 -5.75 10.22 -5.26
C ALA A 8 -6.26 8.92 -5.91
N ALA A 9 -5.50 8.34 -6.87
CA ALA A 9 -5.84 7.07 -7.50
C ALA A 9 -5.55 5.87 -6.59
N ILE A 10 -4.67 6.02 -5.60
CA ILE A 10 -4.28 4.93 -4.69
C ILE A 10 -5.21 4.88 -3.48
N ARG A 11 -5.70 3.68 -3.21
CA ARG A 11 -6.66 3.36 -2.17
C ARG A 11 -6.10 2.27 -1.27
N GLU A 12 -6.47 2.33 0.00
CA GLU A 12 -6.26 1.21 0.93
C GLU A 12 -7.61 0.71 1.46
N VAL A 13 -7.65 -0.57 1.78
CA VAL A 13 -8.71 -1.19 2.56
C VAL A 13 -8.10 -2.16 3.58
N PHE A 14 -8.68 -2.20 4.77
CA PHE A 14 -8.27 -3.15 5.81
C PHE A 14 -9.00 -4.48 5.62
N VAL A 15 -8.23 -5.57 5.58
CA VAL A 15 -8.74 -6.95 5.53
C VAL A 15 -8.14 -7.70 6.70
N GLY A 16 -8.91 -7.78 7.79
CA GLY A 16 -8.40 -8.26 9.08
C GLY A 16 -7.19 -7.44 9.53
N SER A 17 -6.09 -8.12 9.89
CA SER A 17 -4.83 -7.49 10.32
C SER A 17 -3.95 -7.00 9.17
N TYR A 18 -4.46 -6.95 7.93
CA TYR A 18 -3.71 -6.55 6.74
C TYR A 18 -4.31 -5.31 6.08
N ARG A 19 -3.46 -4.59 5.35
CA ARG A 19 -3.81 -3.48 4.46
C ARG A 19 -3.60 -3.95 3.03
N LEU A 20 -4.65 -3.85 2.23
CA LEU A 20 -4.58 -4.03 0.79
C LEU A 20 -4.47 -2.65 0.13
N VAL A 21 -3.36 -2.39 -0.55
CA VAL A 21 -3.16 -1.16 -1.32
C VAL A 21 -3.39 -1.46 -2.79
N TYR A 22 -4.28 -0.68 -3.42
CA TYR A 22 -4.70 -0.91 -4.80
C TYR A 22 -5.04 0.39 -5.51
N ARG A 23 -5.13 0.32 -6.84
CA ARG A 23 -5.72 1.38 -7.67
C ARG A 23 -6.77 0.81 -8.61
N ILE A 24 -7.78 1.61 -8.93
CA ILE A 24 -8.83 1.26 -9.88
C ILE A 24 -8.50 1.97 -11.20
N LEU A 25 -8.38 1.19 -12.27
CA LEU A 25 -8.31 1.66 -13.64
C LEU A 25 -9.66 1.36 -14.33
N GLN A 26 -9.86 1.88 -15.53
CA GLN A 26 -11.15 1.76 -16.23
C GLN A 26 -11.67 0.32 -16.34
N ASN A 27 -10.78 -0.65 -16.57
CA ASN A 27 -11.16 -2.04 -16.86
C ASN A 27 -10.54 -3.06 -15.89
N ARG A 28 -9.79 -2.63 -14.88
CA ARG A 28 -9.11 -3.54 -13.95
C ARG A 28 -8.79 -2.87 -12.61
N VAL A 29 -8.58 -3.73 -11.61
CA VAL A 29 -7.98 -3.34 -10.34
C VAL A 29 -6.54 -3.86 -10.32
N GLU A 30 -5.61 -2.98 -9.97
CA GLU A 30 -4.22 -3.38 -9.75
C GLU A 30 -3.92 -3.39 -8.25
N VAL A 31 -3.52 -4.55 -7.75
CA VAL A 31 -3.03 -4.72 -6.38
C VAL A 31 -1.56 -4.33 -6.35
N LEU A 32 -1.24 -3.32 -5.56
CA LEU A 32 0.11 -2.76 -5.46
C LEU A 32 0.89 -3.41 -4.31
N ALA A 33 0.23 -3.67 -3.19
CA ALA A 33 0.84 -4.28 -2.02
C ALA A 33 -0.19 -4.92 -1.08
N ILE A 34 0.26 -5.93 -0.33
CA ILE A 34 -0.41 -6.46 0.86
C ILE A 34 0.55 -6.28 2.03
N VAL A 35 0.14 -5.50 3.03
CA VAL A 35 0.99 -5.09 4.14
C VAL A 35 0.35 -5.51 5.45
N HIS A 36 1.09 -6.16 6.35
CA HIS A 36 0.58 -6.40 7.70
C HIS A 36 0.35 -5.07 8.42
N GLY A 37 -0.81 -4.85 9.00
CA GLY A 37 -1.25 -3.57 9.58
C GLY A 37 -0.44 -3.08 10.77
N ALA A 38 0.46 -3.92 11.29
CA ALA A 38 1.41 -3.62 12.36
C ALA A 38 2.74 -3.05 11.83
N ARG A 39 2.98 -3.08 10.51
CA ARG A 39 4.18 -2.49 9.89
C ARG A 39 3.98 -0.99 9.62
N ASP A 40 5.05 -0.22 9.73
CA ASP A 40 5.08 1.17 9.30
C ASP A 40 4.93 1.23 7.77
N LEU A 41 3.77 1.70 7.30
CA LEU A 41 3.50 1.86 5.88
C LEU A 41 4.42 2.91 5.26
N ALA A 42 4.80 3.95 6.00
CA ALA A 42 5.68 5.00 5.50
C ALA A 42 7.10 4.48 5.22
N ALA A 43 7.58 3.50 5.99
CA ALA A 43 8.88 2.86 5.75
C ALA A 43 8.95 2.14 4.40
N LEU A 44 7.85 1.49 3.97
CA LEU A 44 7.78 0.82 2.66
C LEU A 44 7.92 1.80 1.48
N TRP A 45 7.43 3.04 1.64
CA TRP A 45 7.47 4.06 0.59
C TRP A 45 8.73 4.92 0.62
N ARG A 46 9.44 4.97 1.75
CA ARG A 46 10.77 5.62 1.83
C ARG A 46 11.86 4.84 1.09
N GLY A 47 11.59 3.61 0.68
CA GLY A 47 12.61 2.74 0.07
C GLY A 47 13.63 2.21 1.07
N ASP A 48 13.35 2.32 2.38
CA ASP A 48 14.11 1.65 3.43
C ASP A 48 13.78 0.14 3.39
N THR A 49 14.20 -0.55 2.33
CA THR A 49 14.53 -1.96 2.46
C THR A 49 15.80 -2.00 3.31
N PRO A 50 15.76 -2.49 4.58
CA PRO A 50 17.00 -2.90 5.23
C PRO A 50 17.59 -3.96 4.31
N ASP A 51 18.88 -3.82 3.98
CA ASP A 51 19.65 -4.73 3.13
C ASP A 51 19.04 -6.13 3.10
N ALA A 52 18.45 -6.48 1.96
CA ALA A 52 18.06 -7.86 1.72
C ALA A 52 19.34 -8.70 1.76
N PRO A 53 19.35 -9.83 2.50
CA PRO A 53 20.52 -10.70 2.55
C PRO A 53 20.88 -11.29 1.18
#